data_AF-A0A2V4ADX4-F1
#
_entry.id   AF-A0A2V4ADX4-F1
#
_cell.length_a   1.000
_cell.length_b   1.000
_cell.length_c   1.000
_cell.angle_alpha   90.00
_cell.angle_beta   90.00
_cell.angle_gamma   90.00
#
_symmetry.space_group_name_H-M   'P 1'
#
loop_
_entity.id
_entity.type
_entity.pdbx_description
1 polymer ?
#
loop_
_entity_poly.entity_id
_entity_poly.type
_entity_poly.pdbx_seq_one_letter_code
_entity_poly.pdbx_strand_id
1 'polypeptide(L)'
;MGFINPVLPDVDYGEWRTKTRAERIKPMVQHWGVAGFGAPDGVYLLYIAKIIGYIAGGLFFASLTPGIGAFWDFPDWWDEPVVFQKVVVWTLLFEVLGFGCGFGPLTLRFLPPLGAFLHWLRPGTIRMPPWPGKVPFTSGSRRSVVDVLLYAVVLAATLWILLAPANRSAGGLDAQVGMIEPSRFVPLLVLLPLLGLRDKMIFLAARSEVYLSAVVVFLLPGIDMIVAAKLVLVAIWWGAATSKLNRHFPNVVAVMLSNTPLVRSKAIKRRLHRGYPEDLRPGAVSRFLAHFGTAVEYLVPLVLFVSDGGTVTLVAAAIMVAFHLLILTSIPMGVPLEWNVYMMFGIAFLFVDKAQYGLADISNPLPVALVICALAAGVVLGNLFPNKISFLIGMRYYAGNWDTSMWLLKPSAVAKLDTHVKKAATLPRRQLVKLYGERVADLLAHKGYTFRAMHTHGRALFGLIPRAAGPEHETGYVVIDGEFIAGPILGWNFGDGHLHNEQLVVALQERCHFEEGEVRVVVLDAQPIQRQRQRYRLVDAAIGEFERGYVAVSDMLARQPWDCDIPAHITWSRAAANAGSNPPASQAARQDPRAV
;
A
#
# COMPACT_ATOMS: atom_id res chain seq x y z
N MET A 1 -12.00 22.70 -12.76
CA MET A 1 -12.03 22.33 -11.34
C MET A 1 -11.78 23.60 -10.54
N GLY A 2 -12.17 23.65 -9.26
CA GLY A 2 -11.82 24.78 -8.40
C GLY A 2 -10.40 24.65 -7.88
N PHE A 3 -9.73 25.78 -7.63
CA PHE A 3 -8.38 25.77 -7.04
C PHE A 3 -8.36 25.20 -5.61
N ILE A 4 -9.40 25.53 -4.83
CA ILE A 4 -9.56 25.14 -3.41
C ILE A 4 -10.73 24.15 -3.23
N ASN A 5 -11.79 24.33 -4.02
CA ASN A 5 -13.02 23.57 -3.86
C ASN A 5 -12.99 22.25 -4.64
N PRO A 6 -13.32 21.12 -3.99
CA PRO A 6 -13.40 19.83 -4.65
C PRO A 6 -14.55 19.80 -5.67
N VAL A 7 -14.44 18.92 -6.66
CA VAL A 7 -15.57 18.58 -7.53
C VAL A 7 -16.43 17.55 -6.80
N LEU A 8 -17.65 17.94 -6.47
CA LEU A 8 -18.60 17.12 -5.72
C LEU A 8 -19.62 16.43 -6.65
N PRO A 9 -20.16 15.27 -6.25
CA PRO A 9 -21.28 14.66 -6.95
C PRO A 9 -22.51 15.58 -6.92
N ASP A 10 -23.28 15.56 -7.99
CA ASP A 10 -24.54 16.29 -8.09
C ASP A 10 -25.66 15.44 -7.45
N VAL A 11 -25.88 15.65 -6.15
CA VAL A 11 -26.90 14.95 -5.35
C VAL A 11 -27.60 15.94 -4.42
N ASP A 12 -28.90 15.74 -4.20
CA ASP A 12 -29.58 16.35 -3.07
C ASP A 12 -29.02 15.74 -1.78
N TYR A 13 -28.33 16.55 -0.99
CA TYR A 13 -27.65 16.05 0.21
C TYR A 13 -28.63 15.60 1.30
N GLY A 14 -29.79 16.25 1.41
CA GLY A 14 -30.82 15.94 2.39
C GLY A 14 -31.48 14.59 2.11
N GLU A 15 -31.79 14.32 0.84
CA GLU A 15 -32.33 13.03 0.40
C GLU A 15 -31.24 11.95 0.39
N TRP A 16 -30.02 12.27 -0.06
CA TRP A 16 -28.93 11.30 -0.17
C TRP A 16 -28.58 10.70 1.20
N ARG A 17 -28.52 11.50 2.26
CA ARG A 17 -28.16 11.01 3.61
C ARG A 17 -29.18 10.05 4.22
N THR A 18 -30.43 10.06 3.77
CA THR A 18 -31.49 9.17 4.30
C THR A 18 -31.53 7.83 3.58
N LYS A 19 -30.82 7.69 2.46
CA LYS A 19 -30.77 6.46 1.66
C LYS A 19 -29.92 5.38 2.32
N THR A 20 -30.18 4.13 1.95
CA THR A 20 -29.33 2.99 2.32
C THR A 20 -27.90 3.17 1.81
N ARG A 21 -26.94 2.44 2.38
CA ARG A 21 -25.54 2.50 1.94
C ARG A 21 -25.37 2.21 0.45
N ALA A 22 -26.07 1.23 -0.11
CA ALA A 22 -26.02 0.91 -1.55
C ALA A 22 -26.50 2.07 -2.41
N GLU A 23 -27.66 2.61 -2.07
CA GLU A 23 -28.27 3.74 -2.79
C GLU A 23 -27.40 5.00 -2.69
N ARG A 24 -26.69 5.19 -1.57
CA ARG A 24 -25.69 6.25 -1.42
C ARG A 24 -24.45 6.02 -2.28
N ILE A 25 -23.98 4.78 -2.40
CA ILE A 25 -22.78 4.43 -3.18
C ILE A 25 -23.00 4.62 -4.68
N LYS A 26 -24.16 4.26 -5.23
CA LYS A 26 -24.45 4.33 -6.68
C LYS A 26 -24.10 5.69 -7.32
N PRO A 27 -24.64 6.84 -6.87
CA PRO A 27 -24.27 8.14 -7.45
C PRO A 27 -22.81 8.51 -7.21
N MET A 28 -22.20 8.06 -6.10
CA MET A 28 -20.80 8.35 -5.79
C MET A 28 -19.84 7.66 -6.76
N VAL A 29 -20.11 6.39 -7.10
CA VAL A 29 -19.30 5.63 -8.05
C VAL A 29 -19.51 6.08 -9.48
N GLN A 30 -20.74 6.48 -9.84
CA GLN A 30 -21.04 7.10 -11.13
C GLN A 30 -20.29 8.42 -11.28
N HIS A 31 -20.24 9.23 -10.22
CA HIS A 31 -19.43 10.44 -10.20
C HIS A 31 -17.92 10.12 -10.30
N TRP A 32 -17.43 9.10 -9.57
CA TRP A 32 -16.02 8.68 -9.69
C TRP A 32 -15.65 8.28 -11.11
N GLY A 33 -16.51 7.53 -11.81
CA GLY A 33 -16.25 7.07 -13.19
C GLY A 33 -16.04 8.19 -14.21
N VAL A 34 -16.32 9.46 -13.87
CA VAL A 34 -16.08 10.61 -14.76
C VAL A 34 -15.25 11.73 -14.14
N ALA A 35 -15.15 11.81 -12.81
CA ALA A 35 -14.46 12.88 -12.10
C ALA A 35 -13.36 12.39 -11.15
N GLY A 36 -13.21 11.07 -10.95
CA GLY A 36 -12.26 10.52 -9.99
C GLY A 36 -12.60 10.86 -8.54
N PHE A 37 -11.55 11.07 -7.75
CA PHE A 37 -11.66 11.55 -6.37
C PHE A 37 -12.32 12.94 -6.31
N GLY A 38 -12.09 13.79 -7.32
CA GLY A 38 -12.59 15.16 -7.36
C GLY A 38 -11.75 16.13 -6.50
N ALA A 39 -10.45 15.85 -6.35
CA ALA A 39 -9.54 16.71 -5.61
C ALA A 39 -9.43 18.11 -6.27
N PRO A 40 -9.27 19.19 -5.48
CA PRO A 40 -9.05 20.52 -6.02
C PRO A 40 -7.65 20.64 -6.63
N ASP A 41 -7.46 21.59 -7.55
CA ASP A 41 -6.20 21.73 -8.30
C ASP A 41 -5.00 22.01 -7.38
N GLY A 42 -5.20 22.71 -6.25
CA GLY A 42 -4.17 22.95 -5.25
C GLY A 42 -3.58 21.67 -4.63
N VAL A 43 -4.36 20.58 -4.56
CA VAL A 43 -3.85 19.27 -4.10
C VAL A 43 -2.86 18.69 -5.11
N TYR A 44 -3.11 18.85 -6.41
CA TYR A 44 -2.17 18.39 -7.43
C TYR A 44 -0.88 19.21 -7.44
N LEU A 45 -0.96 20.53 -7.22
CA LEU A 45 0.22 21.39 -7.06
C LEU A 45 1.05 21.01 -5.83
N LEU A 46 0.43 20.65 -4.71
CA LEU A 46 1.13 20.13 -3.54
C LEU A 46 1.98 18.90 -3.89
N TYR A 47 1.43 17.97 -4.68
CA TYR A 47 2.17 16.78 -5.10
C TYR A 47 3.27 17.07 -6.13
N ILE A 48 3.10 18.07 -6.99
CA ILE A 48 4.18 18.55 -7.87
C ILE A 48 5.31 19.16 -7.04
N ALA A 49 5.00 20.03 -6.09
CA ALA A 49 5.98 20.64 -5.19
C ALA A 49 6.73 19.57 -4.37
N LYS A 50 6.02 18.53 -3.93
CA LYS A 50 6.59 17.37 -3.24
C LYS A 50 7.60 16.62 -4.12
N ILE A 51 7.27 16.34 -5.38
CA ILE A 51 8.20 15.71 -6.33
C ILE A 51 9.44 16.58 -6.55
N ILE A 52 9.26 17.90 -6.74
CA ILE A 52 10.37 18.85 -6.90
C ILE A 52 11.27 18.83 -5.66
N GLY A 53 10.69 18.86 -4.46
CA GLY A 53 11.44 18.78 -3.21
C GLY A 53 12.19 17.45 -3.04
N TYR A 54 11.58 16.34 -3.46
CA TYR A 54 12.22 15.02 -3.50
C TYR A 54 13.44 15.00 -4.43
N ILE A 55 13.30 15.51 -5.66
CA ILE A 55 14.41 15.60 -6.62
C ILE A 55 15.52 16.51 -6.08
N ALA A 56 15.15 17.69 -5.56
CA ALA A 56 16.09 18.65 -4.99
C ALA A 56 16.88 18.07 -3.81
N GLY A 57 16.24 17.28 -2.94
CA GLY A 57 16.92 16.61 -1.84
C GLY A 57 17.93 15.57 -2.30
N GLY A 58 17.59 14.78 -3.33
CA GLY A 58 18.51 13.81 -3.93
C GLY A 58 19.75 14.49 -4.55
N LEU A 59 19.52 15.55 -5.33
CA LEU A 59 20.59 16.36 -5.92
C LEU A 59 21.46 17.04 -4.85
N PHE A 60 20.84 17.55 -3.79
CA PHE A 60 21.55 18.16 -2.66
C PHE A 60 22.53 17.15 -2.03
N PHE A 61 22.08 15.96 -1.64
CA PHE A 61 22.97 14.96 -1.04
C PHE A 61 24.04 14.44 -2.01
N ALA A 62 23.72 14.31 -3.29
CA ALA A 62 24.70 13.97 -4.32
C ALA A 62 25.79 15.04 -4.43
N SER A 63 25.41 16.33 -4.48
CA SER A 63 26.34 17.46 -4.58
C SER A 63 27.24 17.67 -3.35
N LEU A 64 26.86 17.12 -2.19
CA LEU A 64 27.70 17.13 -0.99
C LEU A 64 28.86 16.14 -1.05
N THR A 65 28.94 15.32 -2.10
CA THR A 65 30.03 14.35 -2.26
C THR A 65 31.34 15.08 -2.61
N PRO A 66 32.41 14.95 -1.81
CA PRO A 66 33.69 15.54 -2.15
C PRO A 66 34.18 15.05 -3.52
N GLY A 67 34.58 15.98 -4.39
CA GLY A 67 35.12 15.67 -5.73
C GLY A 67 34.08 15.52 -6.84
N ILE A 68 32.77 15.66 -6.56
CA ILE A 68 31.70 15.46 -7.55
C ILE A 68 31.53 16.59 -8.58
N GLY A 69 32.18 17.74 -8.37
CA GLY A 69 32.00 18.93 -9.22
C GLY A 69 30.96 19.91 -8.68
N ALA A 70 30.66 20.96 -9.45
CA ALA A 70 29.68 21.97 -9.03
C ALA A 70 28.24 21.47 -9.24
N PHE A 71 27.31 22.03 -8.47
CA PHE A 71 25.89 21.66 -8.55
C PHE A 71 25.30 21.83 -9.97
N TRP A 72 25.76 22.83 -10.72
CA TRP A 72 25.25 23.15 -12.07
C TRP A 72 25.83 22.27 -13.18
N ASP A 73 26.96 21.60 -12.92
CA ASP A 73 27.64 20.72 -13.86
C ASP A 73 27.01 19.31 -13.87
N PHE A 74 25.70 19.24 -13.65
CA PHE A 74 24.94 17.99 -13.53
C PHE A 74 25.21 16.97 -14.66
N PRO A 75 25.31 17.36 -15.95
CA PRO A 75 25.63 16.42 -17.02
C PRO A 75 26.96 15.68 -16.84
N ASP A 76 27.89 16.24 -16.05
CA ASP A 76 29.25 15.71 -15.89
C ASP A 76 29.39 14.74 -14.72
N TRP A 77 28.40 14.65 -13.81
CA TRP A 77 28.53 13.82 -12.61
C TRP A 77 27.31 12.97 -12.26
N TRP A 78 26.16 13.13 -12.94
CA TRP A 78 24.93 12.41 -12.58
C TRP A 78 25.02 10.88 -12.70
N ASP A 79 25.95 10.40 -13.53
CA ASP A 79 26.23 9.00 -13.86
C ASP A 79 27.32 8.36 -12.96
N GLU A 80 27.85 9.12 -12.00
CA GLU A 80 28.78 8.63 -10.99
C GLU A 80 28.09 7.62 -10.05
N PRO A 81 28.73 6.48 -9.71
CA PRO A 81 28.10 5.38 -8.96
C PRO A 81 27.63 5.80 -7.55
N VAL A 82 28.32 6.74 -6.91
CA VAL A 82 27.89 7.32 -5.62
C VAL A 82 26.54 8.03 -5.72
N VAL A 83 26.19 8.64 -6.87
CA VAL A 83 24.90 9.32 -7.06
C VAL A 83 23.78 8.31 -6.94
N PHE A 84 23.90 7.17 -7.61
CA PHE A 84 22.93 6.08 -7.49
C PHE A 84 22.80 5.59 -6.04
N GLN A 85 23.93 5.39 -5.34
CA GLN A 85 23.94 4.99 -3.93
C GLN A 85 23.19 5.99 -3.04
N LYS A 86 23.47 7.29 -3.20
CA LYS A 86 22.85 8.36 -2.42
C LYS A 86 21.38 8.54 -2.76
N VAL A 87 20.98 8.44 -4.03
CA VAL A 87 19.57 8.51 -4.43
C VAL A 87 18.77 7.38 -3.78
N VAL A 88 19.26 6.14 -3.77
CA VAL A 88 18.58 5.02 -3.10
C VAL A 88 18.40 5.28 -1.60
N VAL A 89 19.46 5.69 -0.90
CA VAL A 89 19.41 5.96 0.55
C VAL A 89 18.53 7.16 0.87
N TRP A 90 18.56 8.20 0.02
CA TRP A 90 17.68 9.36 0.13
C TRP A 90 16.22 8.96 -0.02
N THR A 91 15.91 8.11 -0.99
CA THR A 91 14.55 7.63 -1.22
C THR A 91 14.02 6.84 -0.02
N LEU A 92 14.86 5.97 0.57
CA LEU A 92 14.54 5.25 1.80
C LEU A 92 14.26 6.21 2.97
N LEU A 93 15.12 7.21 3.15
CA LEU A 93 14.94 8.23 4.19
C LEU A 93 13.63 9.02 3.98
N PHE A 94 13.36 9.44 2.75
CA PHE A 94 12.16 10.19 2.39
C PHE A 94 10.87 9.40 2.70
N GLU A 95 10.87 8.11 2.39
CA GLU A 95 9.76 7.19 2.68
C GLU A 95 9.58 6.97 4.18
N VAL A 96 10.66 6.69 4.92
CA VAL A 96 10.57 6.42 6.36
C VAL A 96 10.37 7.67 7.22
N LEU A 97 10.56 8.88 6.68
CA LEU A 97 10.08 10.12 7.27
C LEU A 97 8.58 10.34 7.00
N GLY A 98 7.94 9.52 6.17
CA GLY A 98 6.53 9.67 5.79
C GLY A 98 6.28 10.79 4.79
N PHE A 99 7.33 11.26 4.12
CA PHE A 99 7.15 12.17 2.99
C PHE A 99 6.77 11.40 1.74
N GLY A 100 7.13 10.12 1.57
CA GLY A 100 6.80 9.33 0.39
C GLY A 100 5.34 8.87 0.33
N CYS A 101 5.15 7.55 0.28
CA CYS A 101 3.86 6.88 0.23
C CYS A 101 3.05 7.17 1.50
N GLY A 102 1.74 7.42 1.35
CA GLY A 102 0.91 7.77 2.51
C GLY A 102 0.95 9.26 2.90
N PHE A 103 1.45 10.15 2.04
CA PHE A 103 1.44 11.59 2.30
C PHE A 103 0.20 12.28 1.69
N GLY A 104 -0.42 13.16 2.47
CA GLY A 104 -1.33 14.19 1.99
C GLY A 104 -2.77 13.76 1.65
N PRO A 105 -3.56 14.70 1.10
CA PRO A 105 -5.02 14.58 0.98
C PRO A 105 -5.55 13.39 0.18
N LEU A 106 -4.81 12.91 -0.85
CA LEU A 106 -5.20 11.72 -1.63
C LEU A 106 -5.01 10.41 -0.86
N THR A 107 -4.48 10.48 0.35
CA THR A 107 -4.43 9.37 1.30
C THR A 107 -5.34 9.62 2.52
N LEU A 108 -6.26 10.58 2.40
CA LEU A 108 -7.16 11.06 3.45
C LEU A 108 -6.43 11.57 4.70
N ARG A 109 -5.26 12.19 4.52
CA ARG A 109 -4.50 12.91 5.55
C ARG A 109 -4.44 14.39 5.22
N PHE A 110 -4.91 15.23 6.12
CA PHE A 110 -5.04 16.66 5.86
C PHE A 110 -4.31 17.50 6.91
N LEU A 111 -4.54 17.25 8.20
CA LEU A 111 -4.04 18.06 9.30
C LEU A 111 -3.54 17.17 10.47
N PRO A 112 -2.22 16.91 10.57
CA PRO A 112 -1.17 17.15 9.57
C PRO A 112 -1.28 16.22 8.34
N PRO A 113 -0.65 16.54 7.20
CA PRO A 113 -0.69 15.72 5.99
C PRO A 113 0.18 14.44 6.08
N LEU A 114 0.91 14.24 7.18
CA LEU A 114 1.80 13.10 7.40
C LEU A 114 1.70 12.60 8.84
N GLY A 115 1.98 11.31 9.05
CA GLY A 115 1.93 10.67 10.37
C GLY A 115 3.29 10.19 10.87
N ALA A 116 3.95 9.31 10.11
CA ALA A 116 5.26 8.68 10.34
C ALA A 116 6.05 9.16 11.58
N PHE A 117 7.05 10.04 11.43
CA PHE A 117 7.91 10.46 12.54
C PHE A 117 7.13 11.11 13.70
N LEU A 118 5.98 11.75 13.44
CA LEU A 118 5.10 12.31 14.48
C LEU A 118 4.49 11.21 15.39
N HIS A 119 4.43 9.98 14.91
CA HIS A 119 4.02 8.79 15.68
C HIS A 119 5.21 7.99 16.19
N TRP A 120 6.23 7.78 15.35
CA TRP A 120 7.29 6.81 15.63
C TRP A 120 8.38 7.36 16.56
N LEU A 121 8.50 8.68 16.67
CA LEU A 121 9.32 9.34 17.71
C LEU A 121 8.58 9.55 19.04
N ARG A 122 7.35 9.02 19.17
CA ARG A 122 6.48 9.27 20.33
C ARG A 122 6.23 7.97 21.11
N PRO A 123 6.76 7.81 22.33
CA PRO A 123 6.45 6.65 23.17
C PRO A 123 4.94 6.53 23.46
N GLY A 124 4.45 5.30 23.62
CA GLY A 124 3.06 4.99 23.97
C GLY A 124 2.09 4.87 22.78
N THR A 125 2.52 5.23 21.58
CA THR A 125 1.81 4.95 20.33
C THR A 125 1.80 3.44 20.01
N ILE A 126 0.98 3.01 19.04
CA ILE A 126 0.88 1.58 18.66
C ILE A 126 2.04 1.17 17.76
N ARG A 127 2.63 0.00 18.04
CA ARG A 127 3.58 -0.72 17.16
C ARG A 127 3.04 -2.09 16.79
N MET A 128 3.46 -2.61 15.64
CA MET A 128 2.92 -3.84 15.05
C MET A 128 4.05 -4.85 14.78
N PRO A 129 4.51 -5.64 15.77
CA PRO A 129 5.51 -6.67 15.52
C PRO A 129 4.97 -7.71 14.52
N PRO A 130 5.79 -8.25 13.59
CA PRO A 130 5.33 -9.18 12.55
C PRO A 130 4.86 -10.52 13.11
N TRP A 131 5.49 -11.01 14.18
CA TRP A 131 5.16 -12.26 14.84
C TRP A 131 5.07 -12.07 16.36
N PRO A 132 3.98 -11.44 16.86
CA PRO A 132 3.83 -11.20 18.29
C PRO A 132 3.92 -12.54 19.04
N GLY A 133 4.81 -12.61 20.04
CA GLY A 133 5.01 -13.79 20.88
C GLY A 133 5.99 -14.84 20.35
N LYS A 134 6.56 -14.69 19.13
CA LYS A 134 7.57 -15.64 18.61
C LYS A 134 9.00 -15.13 18.70
N VAL A 135 9.22 -13.85 18.43
CA VAL A 135 10.56 -13.25 18.46
C VAL A 135 10.83 -12.69 19.85
N PRO A 136 11.92 -13.09 20.54
CA PRO A 136 12.25 -12.58 21.86
C PRO A 136 12.26 -11.07 21.92
N PHE A 137 11.88 -10.54 23.08
CA PHE A 137 11.72 -9.13 23.35
C PHE A 137 10.62 -8.42 22.55
N THR A 138 10.02 -8.98 21.49
CA THR A 138 9.10 -8.26 20.56
C THR A 138 7.65 -8.10 21.01
N SER A 139 7.24 -8.74 22.11
CA SER A 139 5.85 -8.82 22.55
C SER A 139 5.22 -7.46 22.90
N GLY A 140 3.89 -7.37 22.77
CA GLY A 140 3.11 -6.17 23.10
C GLY A 140 2.92 -5.19 21.94
N SER A 141 1.91 -4.35 22.08
CA SER A 141 1.45 -3.38 21.06
C SER A 141 1.89 -1.94 21.34
N ARG A 142 2.54 -1.67 22.48
CA ARG A 142 2.94 -0.32 22.90
C ARG A 142 4.37 0.00 22.49
N ARG A 143 4.56 1.10 21.77
CA ARG A 143 5.89 1.64 21.41
C ARG A 143 6.60 2.15 22.65
N SER A 144 7.75 1.55 22.96
CA SER A 144 8.62 1.88 24.09
C SER A 144 9.63 2.96 23.71
N VAL A 145 10.41 3.44 24.69
CA VAL A 145 11.55 4.35 24.44
C VAL A 145 12.62 3.67 23.58
N VAL A 146 12.85 2.36 23.78
CA VAL A 146 13.81 1.59 22.97
C VAL A 146 13.40 1.59 21.50
N ASP A 147 12.11 1.39 21.21
CA ASP A 147 11.62 1.42 19.83
C ASP A 147 11.80 2.81 19.19
N VAL A 148 11.59 3.88 19.97
CA VAL A 148 11.78 5.28 19.54
C VAL A 148 13.25 5.58 19.25
N LEU A 149 14.16 5.18 20.16
CA LEU A 149 15.60 5.35 19.99
C LEU A 149 16.09 4.55 18.78
N LEU A 150 15.64 3.31 18.61
CA LEU A 150 15.99 2.48 17.46
C LEU A 150 15.57 3.13 16.14
N TYR A 151 14.36 3.70 16.07
CA TYR A 151 13.93 4.47 14.91
C TYR A 151 14.80 5.71 14.67
N ALA A 152 15.13 6.48 15.71
CA ALA A 152 16.00 7.64 15.58
C ALA A 152 17.42 7.27 15.10
N VAL A 153 17.97 6.14 15.56
CA VAL A 153 19.28 5.64 15.10
C VAL A 153 19.22 5.17 13.65
N VAL A 154 18.11 4.58 13.19
CA VAL A 154 17.91 4.27 11.75
C VAL A 154 17.95 5.56 10.91
N LEU A 155 17.25 6.62 11.34
CA LEU A 155 17.31 7.92 10.65
C LEU A 155 18.75 8.48 10.62
N ALA A 156 19.44 8.44 11.77
CA ALA A 156 20.83 8.88 11.86
C ALA A 156 21.77 8.07 10.96
N ALA A 157 21.58 6.74 10.86
CA ALA A 157 22.36 5.87 10.00
C ALA A 157 22.16 6.21 8.51
N THR A 158 20.94 6.50 8.08
CA THR A 158 20.70 6.95 6.68
C THR A 158 21.40 8.28 6.39
N LEU A 159 21.32 9.27 7.30
CA LEU A 159 22.00 10.54 7.13
C LEU A 159 23.53 10.38 7.14
N TRP A 160 24.05 9.48 7.99
CA TRP A 160 25.47 9.17 8.04
C TRP A 160 26.01 8.60 6.72
N ILE A 161 25.22 7.77 6.04
CA ILE A 161 25.52 7.27 4.69
C ILE A 161 25.45 8.39 3.66
N LEU A 162 24.39 9.22 3.68
CA LEU A 162 24.21 10.32 2.72
C LEU A 162 25.33 11.36 2.78
N LEU A 163 25.90 11.58 3.96
CA LEU A 163 27.03 12.49 4.19
C LEU A 163 28.39 11.81 4.00
N ALA A 164 28.44 10.50 3.69
CA ALA A 164 29.70 9.81 3.51
C ALA A 164 30.43 10.26 2.23
N PRO A 165 31.77 10.33 2.25
CA PRO A 165 32.57 10.54 1.06
C PRO A 165 32.64 9.25 0.22
N ALA A 166 33.00 9.41 -1.04
CA ALA A 166 33.04 8.35 -2.04
C ALA A 166 34.47 7.84 -2.28
N ASN A 167 35.12 7.33 -1.22
CA ASN A 167 36.55 7.02 -1.24
C ASN A 167 36.89 5.62 -1.77
N ARG A 168 35.91 4.74 -1.95
CA ARG A 168 36.14 3.38 -2.42
C ARG A 168 36.31 3.38 -3.94
N SER A 169 37.23 2.57 -4.46
CA SER A 169 37.37 2.36 -5.91
C SER A 169 36.03 1.99 -6.56
N ALA A 170 35.76 2.57 -7.73
CA ALA A 170 34.58 2.28 -8.54
C ALA A 170 34.61 0.90 -9.20
N GLY A 171 35.68 0.10 -9.01
CA GLY A 171 35.69 -1.34 -9.29
C GLY A 171 35.34 -1.71 -10.74
N GLY A 172 36.10 -1.18 -11.71
CA GLY A 172 35.94 -1.46 -13.14
C GLY A 172 34.91 -0.59 -13.87
N LEU A 173 34.22 0.29 -13.14
CA LEU A 173 33.39 1.33 -13.74
C LEU A 173 34.24 2.51 -14.20
N ASP A 174 33.88 3.08 -15.36
CA ASP A 174 34.39 4.39 -15.77
C ASP A 174 33.70 5.45 -14.92
N ALA A 175 34.44 5.97 -13.94
CA ALA A 175 33.94 6.87 -12.90
C ALA A 175 35.11 7.71 -12.38
N GLN A 176 34.90 9.03 -12.29
CA GLN A 176 35.89 9.96 -11.74
C GLN A 176 35.79 10.02 -10.21
N VAL A 177 34.60 9.74 -9.68
CA VAL A 177 34.32 9.66 -8.25
C VAL A 177 34.15 8.20 -7.84
N GLY A 178 34.63 7.87 -6.64
CA GLY A 178 34.51 6.52 -6.12
C GLY A 178 33.09 6.18 -5.67
N MET A 179 32.99 5.13 -4.87
CA MET A 179 31.78 4.68 -4.20
C MET A 179 31.88 4.89 -2.69
N ILE A 180 30.74 4.83 -2.01
CA ILE A 180 30.70 4.79 -0.55
C ILE A 180 31.26 3.45 -0.07
N GLU A 181 32.03 3.50 1.02
CA GLU A 181 32.58 2.31 1.67
C GLU A 181 31.47 1.36 2.19
N PRO A 182 31.46 0.05 1.85
CA PRO A 182 30.45 -0.93 2.25
C PRO A 182 30.10 -0.94 3.73
N SER A 183 31.10 -0.75 4.58
CA SER A 183 30.93 -0.73 6.03
C SER A 183 29.96 0.35 6.51
N ARG A 184 29.77 1.43 5.73
CA ARG A 184 28.79 2.50 6.03
C ARG A 184 27.35 2.03 5.92
N PHE A 185 27.06 1.03 5.08
CA PHE A 185 25.71 0.51 4.87
C PHE A 185 25.31 -0.55 5.90
N VAL A 186 26.29 -1.26 6.48
CA VAL A 186 26.06 -2.35 7.45
C VAL A 186 25.17 -1.94 8.64
N PRO A 187 25.36 -0.77 9.30
CA PRO A 187 24.46 -0.33 10.36
C PRO A 187 23.00 -0.27 9.91
N LEU A 188 22.71 0.32 8.74
CA LEU A 188 21.34 0.41 8.22
C LEU A 188 20.76 -0.98 7.91
N LEU A 189 21.58 -1.86 7.30
CA LEU A 189 21.23 -3.24 6.99
C LEU A 189 20.91 -4.09 8.23
N VAL A 190 21.44 -3.74 9.40
CA VAL A 190 21.16 -4.42 10.67
C VAL A 190 20.01 -3.76 11.42
N LEU A 191 20.07 -2.43 11.58
CA LEU A 191 19.14 -1.68 12.43
C LEU A 191 17.71 -1.64 11.86
N LEU A 192 17.55 -1.51 10.55
CA LEU A 192 16.21 -1.45 9.95
C LEU A 192 15.46 -2.78 10.07
N PRO A 193 16.06 -3.96 9.80
CA PRO A 193 15.42 -5.25 10.12
C PRO A 193 15.12 -5.44 11.61
N LEU A 194 16.04 -5.06 12.51
CA LEU A 194 15.77 -5.12 13.96
C LEU A 194 14.57 -4.26 14.34
N LEU A 195 14.46 -3.05 13.77
CA LEU A 195 13.29 -2.19 13.93
C LEU A 195 12.04 -2.83 13.33
N GLY A 196 12.15 -3.49 12.17
CA GLY A 196 11.05 -4.23 11.55
C GLY A 196 10.53 -5.40 12.39
N LEU A 197 11.40 -6.11 13.10
CA LEU A 197 10.99 -7.15 14.05
C LEU A 197 10.23 -6.58 15.25
N ARG A 198 10.51 -5.32 15.61
CA ARG A 198 9.84 -4.59 16.68
C ARG A 198 8.52 -3.98 16.22
N ASP A 199 8.50 -3.51 14.98
CA ASP A 199 7.44 -2.79 14.33
C ASP A 199 7.51 -2.91 12.80
N LYS A 200 6.80 -3.91 12.26
CA LYS A 200 6.83 -4.25 10.83
C LYS A 200 6.41 -3.06 9.96
N MET A 201 5.56 -2.20 10.49
CA MET A 201 5.02 -1.06 9.76
C MET A 201 6.11 -0.09 9.33
N ILE A 202 7.15 0.14 10.15
CA ILE A 202 8.27 1.01 9.79
C ILE A 202 9.13 0.36 8.70
N PHE A 203 9.36 -0.95 8.79
CA PHE A 203 10.10 -1.70 7.77
C PHE A 203 9.41 -1.69 6.40
N LEU A 204 8.07 -1.81 6.41
CA LEU A 204 7.25 -1.70 5.21
C LEU A 204 7.18 -0.26 4.69
N ALA A 205 7.10 0.73 5.58
CA ALA A 205 7.12 2.14 5.22
C ALA A 205 8.45 2.55 4.57
N ALA A 206 9.57 1.98 5.01
CA ALA A 206 10.87 2.16 4.37
C ALA A 206 10.98 1.49 2.99
N ARG A 207 9.92 0.81 2.50
CA ARG A 207 9.90 0.09 1.22
C ARG A 207 11.11 -0.82 1.05
N SER A 208 11.38 -1.59 2.11
CA SER A 208 12.61 -2.40 2.23
C SER A 208 12.78 -3.40 1.08
N GLU A 209 11.69 -3.86 0.48
CA GLU A 209 11.69 -4.71 -0.71
C GLU A 209 12.25 -4.05 -1.98
N VAL A 210 12.39 -2.72 -1.98
CA VAL A 210 12.99 -1.94 -3.06
C VAL A 210 14.33 -1.39 -2.62
N TYR A 211 14.33 -0.57 -1.57
CA TYR A 211 15.51 0.25 -1.23
C TYR A 211 16.48 -0.50 -0.32
N LEU A 212 16.01 -1.32 0.63
CA LEU A 212 16.93 -2.09 1.46
C LEU A 212 17.61 -3.20 0.64
N SER A 213 16.88 -3.84 -0.29
CA SER A 213 17.47 -4.77 -1.26
C SER A 213 18.50 -4.10 -2.16
N ALA A 214 18.28 -2.84 -2.58
CA ALA A 214 19.29 -2.07 -3.31
C ALA A 214 20.51 -1.73 -2.42
N VAL A 215 20.30 -1.40 -1.14
CA VAL A 215 21.40 -1.18 -0.19
C VAL A 215 22.24 -2.44 0.03
N VAL A 216 21.63 -3.64 0.00
CA VAL A 216 22.39 -4.91 0.07
C VAL A 216 23.37 -5.04 -1.09
N VAL A 217 22.98 -4.64 -2.32
CA VAL A 217 23.89 -4.75 -3.48
C VAL A 217 25.05 -3.76 -3.43
N PHE A 218 24.96 -2.69 -2.64
CA PHE A 218 26.07 -1.73 -2.43
C PHE A 218 27.27 -2.33 -1.67
N LEU A 219 27.11 -3.53 -1.10
CA LEU A 219 28.24 -4.29 -0.54
C LEU A 219 29.16 -4.87 -1.63
N LEU A 220 28.64 -5.01 -2.86
CA LEU A 220 29.38 -5.57 -4.00
C LEU A 220 30.37 -4.54 -4.59
N PRO A 221 31.40 -4.99 -5.34
CA PRO A 221 32.25 -4.09 -6.12
C PRO A 221 31.50 -3.54 -7.36
N GLY A 222 32.04 -2.48 -7.96
CA GLY A 222 31.41 -1.65 -9.00
C GLY A 222 30.48 -2.36 -9.99
N ILE A 223 31.03 -3.14 -10.91
CA ILE A 223 30.25 -3.82 -11.96
C ILE A 223 29.22 -4.78 -11.34
N ASP A 224 29.64 -5.61 -10.38
CA ASP A 224 28.73 -6.56 -9.68
C ASP A 224 27.55 -5.83 -9.02
N MET A 225 27.78 -4.65 -8.42
CA MET A 225 26.76 -3.78 -7.84
C MET A 225 25.77 -3.30 -8.91
N ILE A 226 26.26 -2.83 -10.06
CA ILE A 226 25.41 -2.33 -11.16
C ILE A 226 24.54 -3.44 -11.73
N VAL A 227 25.14 -4.60 -12.06
CA VAL A 227 24.39 -5.73 -12.63
C VAL A 227 23.38 -6.28 -11.61
N ALA A 228 23.76 -6.36 -10.33
CA ALA A 228 22.82 -6.74 -9.28
C ALA A 228 21.67 -5.72 -9.14
N ALA A 229 21.94 -4.41 -9.21
CA ALA A 229 20.92 -3.38 -9.17
C ALA A 229 19.94 -3.46 -10.36
N LYS A 230 20.45 -3.72 -11.58
CA LYS A 230 19.61 -4.01 -12.76
C LYS A 230 18.67 -5.18 -12.47
N LEU A 231 19.21 -6.29 -11.96
CA LEU A 231 18.43 -7.49 -11.64
C LEU A 231 17.40 -7.25 -10.53
N VAL A 232 17.69 -6.41 -9.53
CA VAL A 232 16.72 -5.99 -8.51
C VAL A 232 15.54 -5.28 -9.17
N LEU A 233 15.77 -4.33 -10.07
CA LEU A 233 14.70 -3.62 -10.79
C LEU A 233 13.89 -4.56 -11.69
N VAL A 234 14.56 -5.48 -12.41
CA VAL A 234 13.89 -6.52 -13.20
C VAL A 234 13.02 -7.41 -12.31
N ALA A 235 13.51 -7.85 -11.16
CA ALA A 235 12.74 -8.66 -10.21
C ALA A 235 11.50 -7.92 -9.68
N ILE A 236 11.61 -6.60 -9.44
CA ILE A 236 10.47 -5.76 -9.04
C ILE A 236 9.44 -5.68 -10.17
N TRP A 237 9.84 -5.33 -11.39
CA TRP A 237 8.91 -5.23 -12.51
C TRP A 237 8.25 -6.56 -12.85
N TRP A 238 9.01 -7.65 -12.92
CA TRP A 238 8.46 -8.99 -13.18
C TRP A 238 7.57 -9.48 -12.04
N GLY A 239 7.91 -9.20 -10.78
CA GLY A 239 7.05 -9.50 -9.65
C GLY A 239 5.74 -8.71 -9.70
N ALA A 240 5.81 -7.44 -10.10
CA ALA A 240 4.66 -6.57 -10.27
C ALA A 240 3.77 -7.00 -11.45
N ALA A 241 4.36 -7.44 -12.56
CA ALA A 241 3.64 -7.99 -13.70
C ALA A 241 2.97 -9.33 -13.35
N THR A 242 3.69 -10.23 -12.67
CA THR A 242 3.16 -11.53 -12.21
C THR A 242 1.96 -11.37 -11.30
N SER A 243 2.03 -10.42 -10.38
CA SER A 243 0.93 -10.15 -9.47
C SER A 243 -0.33 -9.64 -10.17
N LYS A 244 -0.21 -9.05 -11.38
CA LYS A 244 -1.33 -8.56 -12.21
C LYS A 244 -2.00 -9.66 -13.05
N LEU A 245 -1.48 -10.91 -13.04
CA LEU A 245 -2.09 -12.08 -13.68
C LEU A 245 -3.33 -12.57 -12.90
N ASN A 246 -4.35 -11.72 -12.80
CA ASN A 246 -5.56 -11.97 -12.05
C ASN A 246 -6.77 -11.26 -12.70
N ARG A 247 -7.98 -11.45 -12.13
CA ARG A 247 -9.22 -10.84 -12.64
C ARG A 247 -9.54 -9.48 -12.00
N HIS A 248 -8.80 -9.08 -10.98
CA HIS A 248 -8.97 -7.84 -10.25
C HIS A 248 -8.36 -6.63 -10.97
N PHE A 249 -7.20 -6.81 -11.61
CA PHE A 249 -6.40 -5.72 -12.19
C PHE A 249 -7.16 -4.79 -13.16
N PRO A 250 -8.05 -5.27 -14.05
CA PRO A 250 -8.84 -4.38 -14.90
C PRO A 250 -9.70 -3.35 -14.14
N ASN A 251 -10.13 -3.67 -12.91
CA ASN A 251 -10.85 -2.73 -12.04
C ASN A 251 -9.93 -1.61 -11.55
N VAL A 252 -8.69 -1.94 -11.21
CA VAL A 252 -7.69 -0.92 -10.83
C VAL A 252 -7.42 0.04 -11.97
N VAL A 253 -7.22 -0.48 -13.19
CA VAL A 253 -6.99 0.36 -14.38
C VAL A 253 -8.18 1.29 -14.64
N ALA A 254 -9.41 0.79 -14.57
CA ALA A 254 -10.61 1.62 -14.73
C ALA A 254 -10.69 2.73 -13.67
N VAL A 255 -10.44 2.41 -12.41
CA VAL A 255 -10.51 3.37 -11.29
C VAL A 255 -9.39 4.41 -11.37
N MET A 256 -8.17 3.96 -11.64
CA MET A 256 -6.97 4.80 -11.71
C MET A 256 -7.07 5.79 -12.89
N LEU A 257 -7.45 5.31 -14.08
CA LEU A 257 -7.60 6.18 -15.25
C LEU A 257 -8.84 7.08 -15.17
N SER A 258 -9.86 6.71 -14.38
CA SER A 258 -10.95 7.64 -14.05
C SER A 258 -10.49 8.78 -13.13
N ASN A 259 -9.44 8.54 -12.32
CA ASN A 259 -8.87 9.50 -11.39
C ASN A 259 -7.88 10.49 -12.01
N THR A 260 -7.29 10.16 -13.17
CA THR A 260 -6.24 11.01 -13.76
C THR A 260 -6.74 12.45 -14.02
N PRO A 261 -5.96 13.47 -13.61
CA PRO A 261 -6.25 14.86 -13.91
C PRO A 261 -5.96 15.25 -15.37
N LEU A 262 -5.15 14.46 -16.09
CA LEU A 262 -4.78 14.74 -17.49
C LEU A 262 -5.94 14.46 -18.46
N VAL A 263 -6.71 13.40 -18.22
CA VAL A 263 -7.89 13.06 -19.04
C VAL A 263 -9.10 13.78 -18.46
N ARG A 264 -9.44 14.96 -18.98
CA ARG A 264 -10.62 15.72 -18.53
C ARG A 264 -11.92 15.35 -19.24
N SER A 265 -11.83 14.69 -20.40
CA SER A 265 -13.00 14.28 -21.18
C SER A 265 -13.81 13.19 -20.46
N LYS A 266 -15.03 13.52 -20.03
CA LYS A 266 -15.97 12.56 -19.47
C LYS A 266 -16.30 11.44 -20.47
N ALA A 267 -16.36 11.75 -21.77
CA ALA A 267 -16.66 10.76 -22.81
C ALA A 267 -15.59 9.66 -22.89
N ILE A 268 -14.31 10.02 -22.74
CA ILE A 268 -13.21 9.04 -22.70
C ILE A 268 -13.30 8.20 -21.44
N LYS A 269 -13.49 8.82 -20.27
CA LYS A 269 -13.59 8.09 -18.99
C LYS A 269 -14.76 7.11 -18.95
N ARG A 270 -15.90 7.47 -19.54
CA ARG A 270 -17.06 6.57 -19.68
C ARG A 270 -16.72 5.26 -20.42
N ARG A 271 -15.80 5.28 -21.39
CA ARG A 271 -15.35 4.10 -22.16
C ARG A 271 -14.50 3.12 -21.34
N LEU A 272 -14.03 3.53 -20.16
CA LEU A 272 -13.34 2.63 -19.21
C LEU A 272 -14.31 1.62 -18.57
N HIS A 273 -15.61 1.90 -18.61
CA HIS A 273 -16.66 1.05 -18.03
C HIS A 273 -17.41 0.27 -19.10
N ARG A 274 -18.02 -0.85 -18.71
CA ARG A 274 -18.77 -1.73 -19.62
C ARG A 274 -20.02 -1.06 -20.18
N GLY A 275 -20.70 -0.24 -19.39
CA GLY A 275 -21.92 0.44 -19.78
C GLY A 275 -22.27 1.59 -18.83
N TYR A 276 -21.43 2.62 -18.78
CA TYR A 276 -21.69 3.79 -17.93
C TYR A 276 -23.02 4.46 -18.32
N PRO A 277 -23.90 4.86 -17.36
CA PRO A 277 -23.68 4.86 -15.91
C PRO A 277 -24.22 3.63 -15.16
N GLU A 278 -24.88 2.68 -15.84
CA GLU A 278 -25.58 1.57 -15.19
C GLU A 278 -24.70 0.32 -14.96
N ASP A 279 -23.60 0.19 -15.69
CA ASP A 279 -22.63 -0.90 -15.52
C ASP A 279 -21.20 -0.34 -15.41
N LEU A 280 -20.71 -0.27 -14.17
CA LEU A 280 -19.37 0.26 -13.86
C LEU A 280 -18.28 -0.80 -13.83
N ARG A 281 -18.60 -2.06 -14.16
CA ARG A 281 -17.57 -3.09 -14.33
C ARG A 281 -16.60 -2.70 -15.45
N PRO A 282 -15.34 -3.17 -15.43
CA PRO A 282 -14.34 -2.78 -16.43
C PRO A 282 -14.78 -3.07 -17.86
N GLY A 283 -14.68 -2.07 -18.72
CA GLY A 283 -14.97 -2.16 -20.15
C GLY A 283 -13.85 -2.85 -20.94
N ALA A 284 -14.01 -2.93 -22.26
CA ALA A 284 -13.00 -3.53 -23.15
C ALA A 284 -11.68 -2.76 -23.11
N VAL A 285 -11.73 -1.42 -23.07
CA VAL A 285 -10.55 -0.54 -23.01
C VAL A 285 -9.73 -0.81 -21.75
N SER A 286 -10.37 -0.86 -20.57
CA SER A 286 -9.66 -1.13 -19.31
C SER A 286 -9.06 -2.53 -19.26
N ARG A 287 -9.73 -3.53 -19.82
CA ARG A 287 -9.17 -4.90 -19.92
C ARG A 287 -7.96 -4.93 -20.85
N PHE A 288 -8.05 -4.30 -22.02
CA PHE A 288 -6.93 -4.21 -22.95
C PHE A 288 -5.73 -3.51 -22.32
N LEU A 289 -5.92 -2.32 -21.74
CA LEU A 289 -4.85 -1.56 -21.10
C LEU A 289 -4.23 -2.31 -19.92
N ALA A 290 -5.03 -3.06 -19.15
CA ALA A 290 -4.53 -3.92 -18.09
C ALA A 290 -3.57 -4.99 -18.64
N HIS A 291 -4.01 -5.78 -19.62
CA HIS A 291 -3.18 -6.85 -20.17
C HIS A 291 -1.97 -6.33 -20.97
N PHE A 292 -2.14 -5.24 -21.72
CA PHE A 292 -1.06 -4.58 -22.43
C PHE A 292 0.00 -4.04 -21.46
N GLY A 293 -0.43 -3.36 -20.39
CA GLY A 293 0.47 -2.88 -19.34
C GLY A 293 1.24 -4.02 -18.68
N THR A 294 0.59 -5.14 -18.37
CA THR A 294 1.26 -6.34 -17.86
C THR A 294 2.30 -6.89 -18.86
N ALA A 295 1.99 -6.92 -20.15
CA ALA A 295 2.93 -7.38 -21.17
C ALA A 295 4.16 -6.47 -21.29
N VAL A 296 3.95 -5.15 -21.28
CA VAL A 296 5.03 -4.14 -21.26
C VAL A 296 5.94 -4.35 -20.06
N GLU A 297 5.36 -4.54 -18.87
CA GLU A 297 6.07 -4.71 -17.61
C GLU A 297 6.88 -6.03 -17.53
N TYR A 298 6.62 -7.00 -18.42
CA TYR A 298 7.49 -8.16 -18.62
C TYR A 298 8.54 -7.94 -19.70
N LEU A 299 8.09 -7.53 -20.89
CA LEU A 299 8.89 -7.54 -22.11
C LEU A 299 9.92 -6.41 -22.15
N VAL A 300 9.55 -5.20 -21.72
CA VAL A 300 10.45 -4.05 -21.81
C VAL A 300 11.63 -4.16 -20.83
N PRO A 301 11.44 -4.58 -19.56
CA PRO A 301 12.56 -4.90 -18.69
C PRO A 301 13.50 -5.98 -19.25
N LEU A 302 12.95 -6.99 -19.92
CA LEU A 302 13.76 -8.03 -20.57
C LEU A 302 14.63 -7.41 -21.66
N VAL A 303 14.04 -6.61 -22.57
CA VAL A 303 14.78 -5.93 -23.65
C VAL A 303 15.84 -5.01 -23.06
N LEU A 304 15.50 -4.19 -22.07
CA LEU A 304 16.46 -3.31 -21.39
C LEU A 304 17.63 -4.07 -20.77
N PHE A 305 17.38 -5.23 -20.19
CA PHE A 305 18.42 -6.01 -19.52
C PHE A 305 19.37 -6.71 -20.49
N VAL A 306 18.87 -7.20 -21.63
CA VAL A 306 19.69 -7.95 -22.62
C VAL A 306 20.32 -7.07 -23.68
N SER A 307 19.97 -5.78 -23.75
CA SER A 307 20.56 -4.83 -24.68
C SER A 307 21.83 -4.22 -24.10
N ASP A 308 22.81 -3.91 -24.95
CA ASP A 308 24.14 -3.37 -24.61
C ASP A 308 24.29 -1.87 -24.96
N GLY A 309 23.24 -1.24 -25.48
CA GLY A 309 23.22 0.18 -25.81
C GLY A 309 22.48 0.48 -27.13
N GLY A 310 22.69 1.69 -27.65
CA GLY A 310 22.18 2.09 -28.96
C GLY A 310 20.65 2.24 -29.04
N THR A 311 20.12 2.14 -30.27
CA THR A 311 18.72 2.50 -30.57
C THR A 311 17.71 1.58 -29.87
N VAL A 312 18.00 0.29 -29.75
CA VAL A 312 17.09 -0.68 -29.11
C VAL A 312 16.93 -0.34 -27.63
N THR A 313 18.05 -0.11 -26.92
CA THR A 313 18.04 0.33 -25.52
C THR A 313 17.26 1.63 -25.34
N LEU A 314 17.52 2.63 -26.20
CA LEU A 314 16.84 3.94 -26.11
C LEU A 314 15.33 3.84 -26.33
N VAL A 315 14.89 3.03 -27.30
CA VAL A 315 13.45 2.80 -27.57
C VAL A 315 12.79 2.07 -26.39
N ALA A 316 13.41 1.02 -25.87
CA ALA A 316 12.90 0.30 -24.71
C ALA A 316 12.83 1.20 -23.46
N ALA A 317 13.86 2.03 -23.24
CA ALA A 317 13.91 2.99 -22.15
C ALA A 317 12.81 4.05 -22.29
N ALA A 318 12.60 4.59 -23.50
CA ALA A 318 11.54 5.55 -23.76
C ALA A 318 10.14 4.96 -23.47
N ILE A 319 9.89 3.71 -23.87
CA ILE A 319 8.63 3.02 -23.56
C ILE A 319 8.46 2.85 -22.04
N MET A 320 9.51 2.44 -21.33
CA MET A 320 9.44 2.21 -19.88
C MET A 320 9.28 3.52 -19.09
N VAL A 321 9.96 4.59 -19.52
CA VAL A 321 9.77 5.93 -18.97
C VAL A 321 8.35 6.43 -19.22
N ALA A 322 7.81 6.26 -20.44
CA ALA A 322 6.42 6.61 -20.74
C ALA A 322 5.41 5.82 -19.88
N PHE A 323 5.70 4.54 -19.62
CA PHE A 323 4.90 3.70 -18.72
C PHE A 323 4.88 4.26 -17.28
N HIS A 324 6.04 4.64 -16.74
CA HIS A 324 6.13 5.27 -15.41
C HIS A 324 5.51 6.67 -15.37
N LEU A 325 5.65 7.49 -16.43
CA LEU A 325 5.00 8.79 -16.55
C LEU A 325 3.47 8.66 -16.58
N LEU A 326 2.92 7.66 -17.27
CA LEU A 326 1.49 7.39 -17.27
C LEU A 326 0.97 7.08 -15.86
N ILE A 327 1.71 6.27 -15.09
CA ILE A 327 1.35 5.95 -13.70
C ILE A 327 1.45 7.20 -12.83
N LEU A 328 2.58 7.92 -12.91
CA LEU A 328 2.84 9.15 -12.14
C LEU A 328 1.73 10.19 -12.35
N THR A 329 1.37 10.44 -13.61
CA THR A 329 0.37 11.43 -14.00
C THR A 329 -1.08 10.95 -13.82
N SER A 330 -1.29 9.66 -13.57
CA SER A 330 -2.59 9.15 -13.13
C SER A 330 -2.87 9.43 -11.65
N ILE A 331 -1.84 9.84 -10.89
CA ILE A 331 -1.87 10.16 -9.46
C ILE A 331 -2.66 9.09 -8.69
N PRO A 332 -2.14 7.85 -8.66
CA PRO A 332 -2.85 6.75 -8.05
C PRO A 332 -3.00 6.96 -6.54
N MET A 333 -4.12 6.51 -6.00
CA MET A 333 -4.37 6.48 -4.55
C MET A 333 -3.24 5.71 -3.85
N GLY A 334 -2.83 6.16 -2.66
CA GLY A 334 -1.58 5.72 -1.98
C GLY A 334 -0.36 6.59 -2.31
N VAL A 335 -0.38 7.24 -3.47
CA VAL A 335 0.51 8.32 -3.91
C VAL A 335 2.03 7.99 -3.93
N PRO A 336 2.47 6.88 -4.56
CA PRO A 336 3.87 6.50 -4.73
C PRO A 336 4.52 7.27 -5.90
N LEU A 337 4.54 8.59 -5.81
CA LEU A 337 5.02 9.44 -6.90
C LEU A 337 6.55 9.38 -7.00
N GLU A 338 7.23 9.48 -5.86
CA GLU A 338 8.70 9.47 -5.77
C GLU A 338 9.27 8.13 -6.22
N TRP A 339 8.58 7.02 -5.95
CA TRP A 339 8.94 5.71 -6.46
C TRP A 339 8.97 5.68 -8.00
N ASN A 340 8.00 6.32 -8.67
CA ASN A 340 8.01 6.38 -10.15
C ASN A 340 9.15 7.28 -10.67
N VAL A 341 9.46 8.37 -9.96
CA VAL A 341 10.61 9.23 -10.29
C VAL A 341 11.92 8.46 -10.12
N TYR A 342 12.07 7.72 -9.02
CA TYR A 342 13.19 6.81 -8.77
C TYR A 342 13.33 5.76 -9.87
N MET A 343 12.23 5.12 -10.30
CA MET A 343 12.28 4.12 -11.37
C MET A 343 12.71 4.73 -12.70
N MET A 344 12.27 5.94 -13.04
CA MET A 344 12.74 6.64 -14.26
C MET A 344 14.23 6.99 -14.19
N PHE A 345 14.71 7.46 -13.03
CA PHE A 345 16.14 7.66 -12.80
C PHE A 345 16.92 6.33 -12.92
N GLY A 346 16.42 5.25 -12.32
CA GLY A 346 17.02 3.93 -12.42
C GLY A 346 17.07 3.39 -13.85
N ILE A 347 16.07 3.68 -14.70
CA ILE A 347 16.09 3.36 -16.13
C ILE A 347 17.23 4.09 -16.83
N ALA A 348 17.32 5.41 -16.65
CA ALA A 348 18.37 6.22 -17.28
C ALA A 348 19.77 5.79 -16.79
N PHE A 349 19.96 5.67 -15.48
CA PHE A 349 21.25 5.34 -14.89
C PHE A 349 21.67 3.90 -15.19
N LEU A 350 20.84 2.91 -14.82
CA LEU A 350 21.26 1.51 -14.90
C LEU A 350 21.18 0.97 -16.32
N PHE A 351 20.12 1.28 -17.07
CA PHE A 351 19.83 0.60 -18.34
C PHE A 351 20.20 1.40 -19.58
N VAL A 352 20.40 2.72 -19.49
CA VAL A 352 20.86 3.54 -20.62
C VAL A 352 22.34 3.86 -20.48
N ASP A 353 22.75 4.47 -19.37
CA ASP A 353 24.14 4.87 -19.16
C ASP A 353 25.05 3.67 -18.89
N LYS A 354 24.66 2.78 -17.97
CA LYS A 354 25.41 1.55 -17.68
C LYS A 354 24.96 0.35 -18.52
N ALA A 355 24.46 0.58 -19.74
CA ALA A 355 23.87 -0.46 -20.61
C ALA A 355 24.83 -1.62 -20.90
N GLN A 356 26.12 -1.33 -21.11
CA GLN A 356 27.16 -2.28 -21.50
C GLN A 356 27.41 -3.42 -20.51
N TYR A 357 27.05 -3.27 -19.22
CA TYR A 357 27.33 -4.28 -18.20
C TYR A 357 26.19 -5.30 -18.06
N GLY A 358 26.49 -6.58 -18.25
CA GLY A 358 25.54 -7.69 -18.17
C GLY A 358 26.01 -8.84 -17.27
N LEU A 359 25.32 -9.99 -17.36
CA LEU A 359 25.62 -11.15 -16.53
C LEU A 359 27.05 -11.71 -16.73
N ALA A 360 27.62 -11.53 -17.93
CA ALA A 360 28.95 -12.02 -18.26
C ALA A 360 30.07 -11.22 -17.55
N ASP A 361 29.78 -10.00 -17.11
CA ASP A 361 30.77 -9.11 -16.47
C ASP A 361 30.84 -9.31 -14.95
N ILE A 362 29.99 -10.18 -14.39
CA ILE A 362 29.95 -10.43 -12.95
C ILE A 362 31.18 -11.22 -12.52
N SER A 363 31.96 -10.62 -11.61
CA SER A 363 33.12 -11.28 -10.99
C SER A 363 32.72 -12.21 -9.84
N ASN A 364 31.70 -11.85 -9.05
CA ASN A 364 31.21 -12.64 -7.92
C ASN A 364 29.74 -13.06 -8.11
N PRO A 365 29.46 -14.14 -8.87
CA PRO A 365 28.09 -14.52 -9.21
C PRO A 365 27.26 -15.00 -8.03
N LEU A 366 27.89 -15.62 -7.01
CA LEU A 366 27.16 -16.20 -5.88
C LEU A 366 26.44 -15.13 -5.03
N PRO A 367 27.08 -14.05 -4.55
CA PRO A 367 26.37 -12.97 -3.85
C PRO A 367 25.21 -12.38 -4.64
N VAL A 368 25.39 -12.15 -5.94
CA VAL A 368 24.33 -11.63 -6.83
C VAL A 368 23.16 -12.61 -6.88
N ALA A 369 23.43 -13.89 -7.13
CA ALA A 369 22.42 -14.94 -7.18
C ALA A 369 21.63 -15.05 -5.87
N LEU A 370 22.30 -14.94 -4.71
CA LEU A 370 21.63 -15.00 -3.40
C LEU A 370 20.63 -13.86 -3.20
N VAL A 371 20.98 -12.63 -3.56
CA VAL A 371 20.08 -11.47 -3.44
C VAL A 371 18.86 -11.65 -4.34
N ILE A 372 19.07 -12.04 -5.60
CA ILE A 372 17.97 -12.22 -6.56
C ILE A 372 17.07 -13.39 -6.20
N CYS A 373 17.65 -14.51 -5.74
CA CYS A 373 16.88 -15.65 -5.24
C CYS A 373 16.02 -15.27 -4.03
N ALA A 374 16.55 -14.45 -3.10
CA ALA A 374 15.78 -13.98 -1.94
C ALA A 374 14.59 -13.09 -2.36
N LEU A 375 14.80 -12.16 -3.30
CA LEU A 375 13.73 -11.32 -3.84
C LEU A 375 12.67 -12.14 -4.58
N ALA A 376 13.11 -13.04 -5.48
CA ALA A 376 12.21 -13.92 -6.22
C ALA A 376 11.41 -14.84 -5.29
N ALA A 377 12.03 -15.37 -4.24
CA ALA A 377 11.35 -16.15 -3.21
C ALA A 377 10.30 -15.31 -2.48
N GLY A 378 10.61 -14.05 -2.14
CA GLY A 378 9.65 -13.10 -1.56
C GLY A 378 8.42 -12.91 -2.45
N VAL A 379 8.62 -12.69 -3.75
CA VAL A 379 7.55 -12.54 -4.75
C VAL A 379 6.69 -13.81 -4.86
N VAL A 380 7.33 -14.97 -5.02
CA VAL A 380 6.65 -16.26 -5.18
C VAL A 380 5.84 -16.59 -3.93
N LEU A 381 6.47 -16.52 -2.75
CA LEU A 381 5.79 -16.81 -1.49
C LEU A 381 4.68 -15.80 -1.21
N GLY A 382 4.89 -14.52 -1.52
CA GLY A 382 3.88 -13.47 -1.38
C GLY A 382 2.64 -13.69 -2.26
N ASN A 383 2.78 -14.30 -3.43
CA ASN A 383 1.65 -14.63 -4.29
C ASN A 383 0.97 -15.97 -3.94
N LEU A 384 1.72 -16.91 -3.36
CA LEU A 384 1.19 -18.20 -2.90
C LEU A 384 0.50 -18.13 -1.53
N PHE A 385 1.02 -17.29 -0.63
CA PHE A 385 0.57 -17.15 0.76
C PHE A 385 0.39 -15.68 1.16
N PRO A 386 -0.44 -14.91 0.42
CA PRO A 386 -0.55 -13.47 0.65
C PRO A 386 -1.09 -13.12 2.04
N ASN A 387 -1.85 -14.02 2.69
CA ASN A 387 -2.33 -13.82 4.05
C ASN A 387 -1.23 -13.81 5.13
N LYS A 388 0.01 -14.14 4.76
CA LYS A 388 1.18 -14.18 5.66
C LYS A 388 2.26 -13.17 5.28
N ILE A 389 2.27 -12.74 4.03
CA ILE A 389 3.34 -11.95 3.45
C ILE A 389 2.72 -10.70 2.85
N SER A 390 3.22 -9.56 3.31
CA SER A 390 2.80 -8.25 2.81
C SER A 390 2.78 -8.21 1.29
N PHE A 391 1.76 -7.55 0.75
CA PHE A 391 1.63 -7.35 -0.69
C PHE A 391 2.82 -6.57 -1.27
N LEU A 392 3.54 -5.79 -0.44
CA LEU A 392 4.76 -5.09 -0.83
C LEU A 392 5.85 -6.10 -1.21
N ILE A 393 6.15 -7.05 -0.31
CA ILE A 393 7.12 -8.12 -0.56
C ILE A 393 6.69 -9.01 -1.74
N GLY A 394 5.38 -9.28 -1.84
CA GLY A 394 4.80 -10.01 -2.97
C GLY A 394 4.76 -9.24 -4.29
N MET A 395 5.22 -7.99 -4.32
CA MET A 395 5.18 -7.07 -5.47
C MET A 395 3.77 -6.86 -6.04
N ARG A 396 2.72 -6.92 -5.22
CA ARG A 396 1.31 -6.86 -5.68
C ARG A 396 0.82 -5.43 -5.87
N TYR A 397 1.72 -4.51 -6.16
CA TYR A 397 1.43 -3.09 -6.34
C TYR A 397 0.36 -2.90 -7.42
N TYR A 398 -0.74 -2.25 -7.03
CA TYR A 398 -1.84 -1.94 -7.92
C TYR A 398 -2.40 -3.15 -8.69
N ALA A 399 -2.16 -4.38 -8.21
CA ALA A 399 -2.65 -5.59 -8.87
C ALA A 399 -4.15 -5.83 -8.66
N GLY A 400 -4.81 -5.04 -7.81
CA GLY A 400 -6.21 -5.22 -7.42
C GLY A 400 -6.41 -6.28 -6.33
N ASN A 401 -5.30 -6.84 -5.81
CA ASN A 401 -5.30 -8.03 -4.98
C ASN A 401 -4.36 -7.88 -3.77
N TRP A 402 -4.88 -7.35 -2.68
CA TRP A 402 -4.22 -7.21 -1.38
C TRP A 402 -5.23 -7.40 -0.22
N ASP A 403 -4.73 -7.65 0.98
CA ASP A 403 -5.55 -7.83 2.17
C ASP A 403 -6.29 -6.54 2.50
N THR A 404 -7.57 -6.65 2.85
CA THR A 404 -8.42 -5.48 3.10
C THR A 404 -9.32 -5.71 4.29
N SER A 405 -9.81 -4.64 4.92
CA SER A 405 -10.84 -4.78 5.95
C SER A 405 -11.81 -3.60 5.94
N MET A 406 -13.00 -3.84 6.48
CA MET A 406 -14.06 -2.86 6.65
C MET A 406 -14.46 -2.86 8.12
N TRP A 407 -14.36 -1.71 8.77
CA TRP A 407 -14.60 -1.54 10.20
C TRP A 407 -15.98 -0.91 10.41
N LEU A 408 -16.74 -1.43 11.36
CA LEU A 408 -18.07 -0.98 11.72
C LEU A 408 -18.01 -0.55 13.19
N LEU A 409 -18.08 0.75 13.41
CA LEU A 409 -17.92 1.35 14.73
C LEU A 409 -19.23 1.97 15.19
N LYS A 410 -19.70 1.62 16.39
CA LYS A 410 -20.73 2.41 17.06
C LYS A 410 -20.16 3.80 17.41
N PRO A 411 -20.99 4.85 17.53
CA PRO A 411 -20.51 6.19 17.91
C PRO A 411 -19.69 6.21 19.20
N SER A 412 -20.01 5.35 20.17
CA SER A 412 -19.26 5.17 21.42
C SER A 412 -17.82 4.67 21.18
N ALA A 413 -17.60 3.76 20.22
CA ALA A 413 -16.26 3.29 19.86
C ALA A 413 -15.41 4.41 19.26
N VAL A 414 -16.00 5.28 18.44
CA VAL A 414 -15.29 6.45 17.87
C VAL A 414 -14.81 7.37 18.98
N ALA A 415 -15.64 7.61 20.00
CA ALA A 415 -15.26 8.42 21.16
C ALA A 415 -14.11 7.76 21.96
N LYS A 416 -14.19 6.45 22.23
CA LYS A 416 -13.13 5.69 22.91
C LYS A 416 -11.80 5.76 22.15
N LEU A 417 -11.83 5.64 20.81
CA LEU A 417 -10.63 5.80 19.97
C LEU A 417 -9.99 7.18 20.11
N ASP A 418 -10.80 8.23 20.22
CA ASP A 418 -10.29 9.61 20.38
C ASP A 418 -9.68 9.86 21.76
N THR A 419 -10.24 9.26 22.81
CA THR A 419 -9.76 9.42 24.18
C THR A 419 -8.54 8.55 24.49
N HIS A 420 -8.55 7.28 24.08
CA HIS A 420 -7.60 6.27 24.60
C HIS A 420 -6.45 5.93 23.66
N VAL A 421 -6.50 6.36 22.39
CA VAL A 421 -5.43 6.07 21.42
C VAL A 421 -4.54 7.29 21.22
N LYS A 422 -3.26 7.15 21.60
CA LYS A 422 -2.23 8.17 21.33
C LYS A 422 -1.90 8.21 19.85
N LYS A 423 -2.27 9.31 19.18
CA LYS A 423 -2.07 9.55 17.74
C LYS A 423 -1.76 11.02 17.45
N ALA A 424 -1.20 11.32 16.28
CA ALA A 424 -0.89 12.70 15.87
C ALA A 424 -2.02 13.35 15.05
N ALA A 425 -2.94 12.56 14.49
CA ALA A 425 -4.06 13.04 13.69
C ALA A 425 -5.37 12.38 14.12
N THR A 426 -6.48 13.09 13.97
CA THR A 426 -7.83 12.55 14.16
C THR A 426 -8.26 11.72 12.95
N LEU A 427 -9.41 11.04 13.02
CA LEU A 427 -9.96 10.34 11.86
C LEU A 427 -10.26 11.32 10.70
N PRO A 428 -10.15 10.89 9.42
CA PRO A 428 -10.23 11.79 8.26
C PRO A 428 -11.49 12.67 8.21
N ARG A 429 -12.66 12.12 8.57
CA ARG A 429 -13.92 12.88 8.59
C ARG A 429 -13.82 14.11 9.49
N ARG A 430 -13.24 13.99 10.70
CA ARG A 430 -13.09 15.13 11.62
C ARG A 430 -12.16 16.20 11.07
N GLN A 431 -11.07 15.80 10.39
CA GLN A 431 -10.17 16.73 9.72
C GLN A 431 -10.90 17.48 8.58
N LEU A 432 -11.70 16.76 7.78
CA LEU A 432 -12.49 17.32 6.70
C LEU A 432 -13.59 18.28 7.19
N VAL A 433 -14.28 17.96 8.30
CA VAL A 433 -15.28 18.87 8.90
C VAL A 433 -14.64 20.20 9.26
N LYS A 434 -13.42 20.18 9.82
CA LYS A 434 -12.67 21.40 10.14
C LYS A 434 -12.30 22.22 8.90
N LEU A 435 -12.06 21.57 7.76
CA LEU A 435 -11.60 22.23 6.53
C LEU A 435 -12.74 22.73 5.64
N TYR A 436 -13.83 21.98 5.55
CA TYR A 436 -14.88 22.19 4.54
C TYR A 436 -16.32 22.17 5.10
N GLY A 437 -16.50 21.98 6.40
CA GLY A 437 -17.81 21.81 7.03
C GLY A 437 -18.43 20.42 6.80
N GLU A 438 -19.55 20.15 7.48
CA GLU A 438 -20.18 18.82 7.57
C GLU A 438 -20.56 18.23 6.21
N ARG A 439 -21.28 18.97 5.37
CA ARG A 439 -21.76 18.47 4.06
C ARG A 439 -20.63 18.00 3.16
N VAL A 440 -19.62 18.84 2.97
CA VAL A 440 -18.49 18.52 2.08
C VAL A 440 -17.64 17.41 2.69
N ALA A 441 -17.45 17.41 4.01
CA ALA A 441 -16.72 16.36 4.70
C ALA A 441 -17.37 14.98 4.56
N ASP A 442 -18.70 14.92 4.63
CA ASP A 442 -19.45 13.67 4.51
C ASP A 442 -19.32 13.07 3.09
N LEU A 443 -19.49 13.91 2.06
CA LEU A 443 -19.32 13.50 0.66
C LEU A 443 -17.88 13.10 0.33
N LEU A 444 -16.87 13.85 0.82
CA LEU A 444 -15.46 13.53 0.61
C LEU A 444 -15.00 12.30 1.40
N ALA A 445 -15.45 12.12 2.64
CA ALA A 445 -15.16 10.89 3.39
C ALA A 445 -15.76 9.67 2.68
N HIS A 446 -16.97 9.81 2.12
CA HIS A 446 -17.58 8.78 1.28
C HIS A 446 -16.83 8.51 -0.04
N LYS A 447 -15.93 9.39 -0.50
CA LYS A 447 -15.07 9.06 -1.67
C LYS A 447 -14.07 7.96 -1.36
N GLY A 448 -13.58 7.85 -0.12
CA GLY A 448 -12.78 6.70 0.31
C GLY A 448 -13.57 5.39 0.21
N TYR A 449 -14.83 5.42 0.65
CA TYR A 449 -15.81 4.34 0.48
C TYR A 449 -16.00 3.93 -0.97
N THR A 450 -16.19 4.95 -1.81
CA THR A 450 -16.42 4.82 -3.25
C THR A 450 -15.23 4.16 -3.94
N PHE A 451 -14.00 4.57 -3.58
CA PHE A 451 -12.78 3.94 -4.08
C PHE A 451 -12.78 2.43 -3.80
N ARG A 452 -13.05 2.03 -2.55
CA ARG A 452 -13.12 0.59 -2.21
C ARG A 452 -14.23 -0.10 -2.97
N ALA A 453 -15.40 0.52 -3.03
CA ALA A 453 -16.56 0.01 -3.74
C ALA A 453 -16.33 -0.11 -5.24
N MET A 454 -15.32 0.50 -5.84
CA MET A 454 -15.01 0.28 -7.26
C MET A 454 -14.07 -0.90 -7.52
N HIS A 455 -13.42 -1.41 -6.47
CA HIS A 455 -12.59 -2.61 -6.53
C HIS A 455 -13.42 -3.86 -6.23
N THR A 456 -13.00 -5.00 -6.75
CA THR A 456 -13.65 -6.31 -6.52
C THR A 456 -13.75 -6.67 -5.05
N HIS A 457 -12.73 -6.34 -4.24
CA HIS A 457 -12.75 -6.58 -2.79
C HIS A 457 -13.89 -5.82 -2.11
N GLY A 458 -14.25 -4.64 -2.63
CA GLY A 458 -15.41 -3.89 -2.16
C GLY A 458 -16.68 -4.71 -2.23
N ARG A 459 -16.90 -5.49 -3.30
CA ARG A 459 -18.10 -6.33 -3.46
C ARG A 459 -18.27 -7.28 -2.28
N ALA A 460 -17.18 -7.95 -1.90
CA ALA A 460 -17.17 -8.84 -0.76
C ALA A 460 -17.31 -8.08 0.56
N LEU A 461 -16.54 -7.01 0.77
CA LEU A 461 -16.57 -6.24 2.02
C LEU A 461 -17.96 -5.66 2.29
N PHE A 462 -18.60 -5.03 1.30
CA PHE A 462 -19.93 -4.45 1.45
C PHE A 462 -21.02 -5.53 1.59
N GLY A 463 -20.94 -6.61 0.81
CA GLY A 463 -21.89 -7.73 0.89
C GLY A 463 -21.82 -8.53 2.20
N LEU A 464 -20.70 -8.47 2.92
CA LEU A 464 -20.51 -9.12 4.22
C LEU A 464 -20.93 -8.23 5.41
N ILE A 465 -21.19 -6.93 5.22
CA ILE A 465 -21.62 -6.04 6.31
C ILE A 465 -22.91 -6.50 6.99
N PRO A 466 -23.99 -6.88 6.27
CA PRO A 466 -25.21 -7.36 6.92
C PRO A 466 -24.97 -8.58 7.83
N ARG A 467 -24.03 -9.46 7.45
CA ARG A 467 -23.60 -10.61 8.27
C ARG A 467 -22.81 -10.17 9.50
N ALA A 468 -21.98 -9.13 9.37
CA ALA A 468 -21.11 -8.66 10.44
C ALA A 468 -21.85 -7.85 11.52
N ALA A 469 -22.87 -7.08 11.13
CA ALA A 469 -23.58 -6.14 12.00
C ALA A 469 -25.06 -6.48 12.26
N GLY A 470 -25.61 -7.51 11.61
CA GLY A 470 -27.01 -7.90 11.79
C GLY A 470 -27.99 -6.81 11.36
N PRO A 471 -29.23 -6.79 11.89
CA PRO A 471 -30.28 -5.86 11.46
C PRO A 471 -29.93 -4.36 11.58
N GLU A 472 -28.98 -4.02 12.45
CA GLU A 472 -28.53 -2.63 12.68
C GLU A 472 -27.49 -2.14 11.64
N HIS A 473 -27.16 -2.95 10.62
CA HIS A 473 -26.04 -2.68 9.70
C HIS A 473 -26.13 -1.40 8.87
N GLU A 474 -27.32 -0.79 8.73
CA GLU A 474 -27.51 0.48 8.02
C GLU A 474 -27.43 1.70 8.94
N THR A 475 -27.90 1.59 10.18
CA THR A 475 -28.14 2.75 11.05
C THR A 475 -27.29 2.75 12.33
N GLY A 476 -26.91 1.58 12.83
CA GLY A 476 -26.19 1.45 14.10
C GLY A 476 -24.68 1.68 14.02
N TYR A 477 -24.11 1.72 12.81
CA TYR A 477 -22.67 1.71 12.61
C TYR A 477 -22.17 2.80 11.66
N VAL A 478 -21.09 3.46 12.07
CA VAL A 478 -20.21 4.18 11.15
C VAL A 478 -19.26 3.18 10.54
N VAL A 479 -19.41 2.96 9.24
CA VAL A 479 -18.49 2.10 8.50
C VAL A 479 -17.25 2.93 8.15
N ILE A 480 -16.04 2.40 8.36
CA ILE A 480 -14.77 2.99 7.87
C ILE A 480 -13.88 1.91 7.18
N ASP A 481 -13.31 2.20 6.00
CA ASP A 481 -12.30 1.32 5.38
C ASP A 481 -11.06 1.22 6.28
N GLY A 482 -10.53 0.01 6.46
CA GLY A 482 -9.42 -0.26 7.37
C GLY A 482 -8.16 0.54 7.08
N GLU A 483 -7.95 0.94 5.83
CA GLU A 483 -6.83 1.81 5.44
C GLU A 483 -6.91 3.19 6.12
N PHE A 484 -8.13 3.70 6.30
CA PHE A 484 -8.42 5.00 6.92
C PHE A 484 -8.53 4.92 8.45
N ILE A 485 -8.56 3.70 9.01
CA ILE A 485 -8.34 3.43 10.44
C ILE A 485 -6.84 3.33 10.72
N ALA A 486 -6.10 2.50 9.97
CA ALA A 486 -4.66 2.29 10.16
C ALA A 486 -3.86 3.60 9.98
N GLY A 487 -4.15 4.38 8.95
CA GLY A 487 -3.39 5.60 8.63
C GLY A 487 -3.21 6.57 9.81
N PRO A 488 -4.30 7.08 10.43
CA PRO A 488 -4.22 7.98 11.57
C PRO A 488 -3.82 7.30 12.89
N ILE A 489 -4.04 5.99 13.05
CA ILE A 489 -3.73 5.28 14.30
C ILE A 489 -2.26 4.85 14.37
N LEU A 490 -1.72 4.35 13.27
CA LEU A 490 -0.35 3.82 13.18
C LEU A 490 0.65 4.87 12.67
N GLY A 491 0.15 5.95 12.07
CA GLY A 491 0.97 7.01 11.47
C GLY A 491 1.32 6.77 10.01
N TRP A 492 1.07 5.57 9.47
CA TRP A 492 1.32 5.25 8.07
C TRP A 492 0.40 4.12 7.60
N ASN A 493 0.09 4.16 6.31
CA ASN A 493 -0.61 3.10 5.60
C ASN A 493 -0.45 3.36 4.09
N PHE A 494 -0.21 2.29 3.35
CA PHE A 494 -0.12 2.26 1.90
C PHE A 494 -0.88 1.05 1.34
N GLY A 495 -2.08 0.81 1.87
CA GLY A 495 -2.96 -0.27 1.44
C GLY A 495 -2.58 -1.66 1.92
N ASP A 496 -1.74 -1.80 2.95
CA ASP A 496 -1.38 -3.11 3.47
C ASP A 496 -2.36 -3.58 4.55
N GLY A 497 -3.23 -4.54 4.19
CA GLY A 497 -4.19 -5.14 5.11
C GLY A 497 -3.59 -5.80 6.34
N HIS A 498 -2.30 -6.15 6.32
CA HIS A 498 -1.61 -6.65 7.52
C HIS A 498 -1.46 -5.59 8.63
N LEU A 499 -1.77 -4.33 8.33
CA LEU A 499 -1.78 -3.22 9.28
C LEU A 499 -3.15 -2.95 9.90
N HIS A 500 -4.24 -3.44 9.31
CA HIS A 500 -5.61 -3.23 9.78
C HIS A 500 -6.41 -4.53 9.89
N ASN A 501 -5.72 -5.58 10.35
CA ASN A 501 -6.29 -6.89 10.62
C ASN A 501 -6.52 -7.08 12.14
N GLU A 502 -6.75 -8.32 12.56
CA GLU A 502 -7.02 -8.73 13.94
C GLU A 502 -5.96 -8.24 14.93
N GLN A 503 -4.70 -8.09 14.51
CA GLN A 503 -3.65 -7.56 15.38
C GLN A 503 -3.94 -6.12 15.79
N LEU A 504 -4.44 -5.28 14.88
CA LEU A 504 -4.82 -3.91 15.21
C LEU A 504 -6.09 -3.89 16.08
N VAL A 505 -7.04 -4.80 15.82
CA VAL A 505 -8.25 -4.95 16.63
C VAL A 505 -7.89 -5.24 18.08
N VAL A 506 -7.00 -6.22 18.32
CA VAL A 506 -6.52 -6.56 19.68
C VAL A 506 -5.81 -5.37 20.32
N ALA A 507 -4.92 -4.68 19.60
CA ALA A 507 -4.22 -3.50 20.13
C ALA A 507 -5.17 -2.36 20.52
N LEU A 508 -6.27 -2.19 19.79
CA LEU A 508 -7.29 -1.19 20.12
C LEU A 508 -8.17 -1.66 21.29
N GLN A 509 -8.52 -2.94 21.35
CA GLN A 509 -9.27 -3.51 22.47
C GLN A 509 -8.52 -3.35 23.80
N GLU A 510 -7.20 -3.61 23.82
CA GLU A 510 -6.33 -3.42 25.00
C GLU A 510 -6.39 -1.99 25.58
N ARG A 511 -6.72 -1.00 24.76
CA ARG A 511 -6.72 0.42 25.13
C ARG A 511 -8.11 0.98 25.39
N CYS A 512 -9.07 0.55 24.57
CA CYS A 512 -10.39 1.14 24.52
C CYS A 512 -11.42 0.35 25.33
N HIS A 513 -11.16 -0.92 25.62
CA HIS A 513 -12.10 -1.81 26.31
C HIS A 513 -13.48 -1.75 25.65
N PHE A 514 -13.54 -2.10 24.36
CA PHE A 514 -14.81 -2.11 23.64
C PHE A 514 -15.72 -3.19 24.20
N GLU A 515 -17.01 -2.91 24.15
CA GLU A 515 -18.08 -3.86 24.48
C GLU A 515 -18.45 -4.70 23.26
N GLU A 516 -19.16 -5.81 23.48
CA GLU A 516 -19.63 -6.64 22.39
C GLU A 516 -20.52 -5.84 21.42
N GLY A 517 -20.26 -5.96 20.13
CA GLY A 517 -20.97 -5.25 19.08
C GLY A 517 -20.56 -3.79 18.91
N GLU A 518 -19.65 -3.26 19.73
CA GLU A 518 -19.24 -1.86 19.62
C GLU A 518 -18.30 -1.63 18.43
N VAL A 519 -17.44 -2.61 18.13
CA VAL A 519 -16.56 -2.63 16.96
C VAL A 519 -16.63 -4.01 16.30
N ARG A 520 -17.20 -4.05 15.08
CA ARG A 520 -17.20 -5.24 14.21
C ARG A 520 -16.29 -4.98 13.02
N VAL A 521 -15.57 -5.99 12.56
CA VAL A 521 -14.63 -5.88 11.44
C VAL A 521 -14.84 -7.04 10.47
N VAL A 522 -15.02 -6.71 9.20
CA VAL A 522 -14.90 -7.66 8.09
C VAL A 522 -13.46 -7.65 7.64
N VAL A 523 -12.73 -8.75 7.84
CA VAL A 523 -11.37 -8.93 7.33
C VAL A 523 -11.43 -9.83 6.09
N LEU A 524 -10.84 -9.38 4.98
CA LEU A 524 -10.81 -10.10 3.72
C LEU A 524 -9.35 -10.31 3.28
N ASP A 525 -8.93 -11.57 3.24
CA ASP A 525 -7.59 -11.94 2.75
C ASP A 525 -7.48 -11.65 1.26
N ALA A 526 -6.28 -11.30 0.82
CA ALA A 526 -5.98 -11.27 -0.60
C ALA A 526 -6.14 -12.67 -1.23
N GLN A 527 -6.53 -12.72 -2.50
CA GLN A 527 -6.65 -13.96 -3.26
C GLN A 527 -5.26 -14.57 -3.55
N PRO A 528 -4.95 -15.81 -3.11
CA PRO A 528 -3.76 -16.54 -3.56
C PRO A 528 -3.84 -16.85 -5.05
N ILE A 529 -2.72 -16.76 -5.79
CA ILE A 529 -2.70 -16.88 -7.26
C ILE A 529 -3.32 -18.20 -7.78
N GLN A 530 -3.20 -19.26 -7.00
CA GLN A 530 -3.63 -20.63 -7.30
C GLN A 530 -5.08 -20.93 -6.88
N ARG A 531 -5.85 -19.97 -6.35
CA ARG A 531 -7.22 -20.18 -5.83
C ARG A 531 -8.19 -19.11 -6.33
N GLN A 532 -9.36 -19.49 -6.84
CA GLN A 532 -10.40 -18.55 -7.31
C GLN A 532 -11.40 -18.12 -6.20
N ARG A 533 -10.89 -17.87 -4.99
CA ARG A 533 -11.69 -17.46 -3.83
C ARG A 533 -10.86 -16.60 -2.86
N GLN A 534 -11.52 -15.70 -2.14
CA GLN A 534 -10.94 -14.96 -1.01
C GLN A 534 -11.55 -15.45 0.30
N ARG A 535 -10.72 -15.57 1.33
CA ARG A 535 -11.17 -15.93 2.67
C ARG A 535 -11.58 -14.67 3.41
N TYR A 536 -12.63 -14.79 4.22
CA TYR A 536 -13.06 -13.71 5.11
C TYR A 536 -13.12 -14.21 6.55
N ARG A 537 -13.01 -13.26 7.48
CA ARG A 537 -13.29 -13.42 8.90
C ARG A 537 -14.12 -12.25 9.38
N LEU A 538 -15.10 -12.53 10.22
CA LEU A 538 -15.88 -11.53 10.93
C LEU A 538 -15.43 -11.52 12.39
N VAL A 539 -15.03 -10.34 12.84
CA VAL A 539 -14.36 -10.16 14.12
C VAL A 539 -15.09 -9.09 14.91
N ASP A 540 -15.29 -9.36 16.19
CA ASP A 540 -15.71 -8.37 17.17
C ASP A 540 -14.52 -8.04 18.07
N ALA A 541 -14.33 -6.77 18.40
CA ALA A 541 -13.18 -6.38 19.21
C ALA A 541 -13.21 -6.96 20.64
N ALA A 542 -14.38 -7.19 21.22
CA ALA A 542 -14.53 -7.71 22.58
C ALA A 542 -14.47 -9.25 22.62
N ILE A 543 -15.18 -9.92 21.71
CA ILE A 543 -15.30 -11.39 21.75
C ILE A 543 -14.38 -12.13 20.76
N GLY A 544 -13.70 -11.41 19.87
CA GLY A 544 -12.82 -11.95 18.84
C GLY A 544 -13.56 -12.45 17.60
N GLU A 545 -12.95 -13.38 16.88
CA GLU A 545 -13.56 -13.98 15.68
C GLU A 545 -14.86 -14.73 16.04
N PHE A 546 -15.91 -14.49 15.24
CA PHE A 546 -17.21 -15.15 15.41
C PHE A 546 -17.72 -15.87 14.15
N GLU A 547 -17.17 -15.58 12.97
CA GLU A 547 -17.45 -16.30 11.74
C GLU A 547 -16.24 -16.27 10.80
N ARG A 548 -16.02 -17.36 10.04
CA ARG A 548 -15.06 -17.38 8.92
C ARG A 548 -15.56 -18.24 7.76
N GLY A 549 -15.19 -17.84 6.56
CA GLY A 549 -15.57 -18.52 5.34
C GLY A 549 -14.80 -18.03 4.13
N TYR A 550 -15.39 -18.22 2.95
CA TYR A 550 -14.86 -17.67 1.71
C TYR A 550 -15.96 -17.16 0.77
N VAL A 551 -15.55 -16.31 -0.15
CA VAL A 551 -16.35 -15.74 -1.24
C VAL A 551 -15.66 -16.07 -2.56
N ALA A 552 -16.43 -16.44 -3.60
CA ALA A 552 -15.87 -16.75 -4.90
C ALA A 552 -15.51 -15.47 -5.66
N VAL A 553 -14.39 -15.48 -6.40
CA VAL A 553 -13.97 -14.31 -7.19
C VAL A 553 -14.95 -14.03 -8.32
N SER A 554 -15.58 -15.06 -8.88
CA SER A 554 -16.65 -14.94 -9.88
C SER A 554 -17.84 -14.12 -9.37
N ASP A 555 -18.24 -14.33 -8.12
CA ASP A 555 -19.38 -13.64 -7.51
C ASP A 555 -19.10 -12.15 -7.28
N MET A 556 -17.85 -11.81 -6.97
CA MET A 556 -17.41 -10.41 -6.89
C MET A 556 -17.44 -9.76 -8.28
N LEU A 557 -16.93 -10.45 -9.30
CA LEU A 557 -16.86 -9.93 -10.67
C LEU A 557 -18.24 -9.71 -11.29
N ALA A 558 -19.22 -10.53 -10.93
CA ALA A 558 -20.58 -10.44 -11.45
C ALA A 558 -21.31 -9.16 -10.98
N ARG A 559 -20.95 -8.65 -9.81
CA ARG A 559 -21.67 -7.59 -9.09
C ARG A 559 -21.25 -6.17 -9.44
N GLN A 560 -22.20 -5.24 -9.33
CA GLN A 560 -21.98 -3.81 -9.36
C GLN A 560 -21.39 -3.28 -8.04
N PRO A 561 -20.71 -2.11 -8.06
CA PRO A 561 -20.22 -1.45 -6.85
C PRO A 561 -21.24 -1.26 -5.73
N TRP A 562 -22.52 -1.13 -6.08
CA TRP A 562 -23.63 -0.85 -5.16
C TRP A 562 -24.48 -2.07 -4.82
N ASP A 563 -24.09 -3.28 -5.24
CA ASP A 563 -24.81 -4.49 -4.83
C ASP A 563 -24.48 -4.81 -3.35
N CYS A 564 -25.53 -5.12 -2.57
CA CYS A 564 -25.46 -5.28 -1.11
C CYS A 564 -25.40 -6.75 -0.65
N ASP A 565 -25.44 -7.71 -1.56
CA ASP A 565 -25.41 -9.12 -1.25
C ASP A 565 -24.14 -9.78 -1.80
N ILE A 566 -23.70 -10.87 -1.19
CA ILE A 566 -22.70 -11.76 -1.81
C ILE A 566 -22.86 -13.18 -1.22
N PRO A 567 -22.81 -14.25 -2.05
CA PRO A 567 -22.77 -15.61 -1.55
C PRO A 567 -21.49 -15.82 -0.72
N ALA A 568 -21.70 -16.16 0.55
CA ALA A 568 -20.62 -16.46 1.49
C ALA A 568 -20.71 -17.94 1.87
N HIS A 569 -19.61 -18.66 1.70
CA HIS A 569 -19.50 -20.07 2.06
C HIS A 569 -18.85 -20.16 3.44
N ILE A 570 -19.69 -20.32 4.46
CA ILE A 570 -19.27 -20.42 5.85
C ILE A 570 -18.50 -21.73 6.06
N THR A 571 -17.32 -21.63 6.65
CA THR A 571 -16.54 -22.81 7.05
C THR A 571 -16.54 -23.03 8.56
N TRP A 572 -16.83 -21.98 9.34
CA TRP A 572 -16.98 -22.04 10.78
C TRP A 572 -17.75 -20.82 11.29
N SER A 573 -18.57 -21.01 12.32
CA SER A 573 -19.21 -19.93 13.08
C SER A 573 -19.29 -20.29 14.56
N ARG A 574 -19.15 -19.28 15.43
CA ARG A 574 -19.26 -19.44 16.89
C ARG A 574 -20.64 -19.96 17.31
N ALA A 575 -21.70 -19.49 16.65
CA ALA A 575 -23.07 -19.94 16.93
C ALA A 575 -23.26 -21.45 16.67
N ALA A 576 -22.75 -21.96 15.54
CA ALA A 576 -22.80 -23.39 15.25
C ALA A 576 -21.93 -24.23 16.21
N ALA A 577 -20.74 -23.72 16.57
CA ALA A 577 -19.87 -24.37 17.54
C ALA A 577 -20.53 -24.49 18.93
N ASN A 578 -21.21 -23.43 19.39
CA ASN A 578 -21.92 -23.40 20.67
C ASN A 578 -23.16 -24.30 20.66
N ALA A 579 -23.87 -24.39 19.52
CA ALA A 579 -25.03 -25.29 19.37
C ALA A 579 -24.62 -26.77 19.40
N GLY A 580 -23.44 -27.11 18.89
CA GLY A 580 -22.90 -28.48 18.92
C GLY A 580 -22.31 -28.91 20.27
N SER A 581 -22.02 -27.97 21.18
CA SER A 581 -21.46 -28.27 22.51
C SER A 581 -22.50 -28.49 23.61
N ASN A 582 -23.78 -28.27 23.34
CA ASN A 582 -24.86 -28.63 24.26
C ASN A 582 -25.48 -29.98 23.81
N PRO A 583 -25.19 -31.12 24.48
CA PRO A 583 -25.96 -32.32 24.24
C PRO A 583 -27.44 -32.05 24.59
N PRO A 584 -28.41 -32.61 23.86
CA PRO A 584 -29.80 -32.47 24.26
C PRO A 584 -29.96 -33.04 25.67
N ALA A 585 -30.47 -32.22 26.59
CA ALA A 585 -30.90 -32.70 27.89
C ALA A 585 -31.97 -33.76 27.63
N SER A 586 -31.62 -35.04 27.78
CA SER A 586 -32.60 -36.11 27.77
C SER A 586 -33.56 -35.85 28.93
N GLN A 587 -34.76 -35.36 28.62
CA GLN A 587 -35.90 -35.51 29.49
C GLN A 587 -36.21 -37.01 29.59
N ALA A 588 -35.49 -37.71 30.46
CA ALA A 588 -35.89 -39.01 30.94
C ALA A 588 -37.04 -38.77 31.93
N ALA A 589 -38.26 -38.67 31.40
CA ALA A 589 -39.47 -38.87 32.17
C ALA A 589 -39.40 -40.29 32.75
N ARG A 590 -39.08 -40.41 34.03
CA ARG A 590 -39.31 -41.64 34.80
C ARG A 590 -40.82 -41.81 34.91
N GLN A 591 -41.40 -42.61 34.03
CA GLN A 591 -42.63 -43.31 34.34
C GLN A 591 -42.28 -44.35 35.41
N ASP A 592 -42.93 -44.24 36.55
CA ASP A 592 -42.93 -45.19 37.64
C ASP A 592 -44.02 -46.24 37.36
N PRO A 593 -43.67 -47.53 37.14
CA PRO A 593 -44.65 -48.59 37.08
C PRO A 593 -44.38 -49.56 38.22
N ARG A 594 -44.90 -49.27 39.42
CA ARG A 594 -45.16 -50.27 40.47
C ARG A 594 -46.13 -49.74 41.53
N ALA A 595 -47.41 -49.73 41.16
CA ALA A 595 -48.49 -50.08 42.06
C ALA A 595 -49.00 -51.46 41.63
N VAL A 596 -48.44 -52.51 42.25
CA VAL A 596 -49.07 -53.73 42.80
C VAL A 596 -48.00 -54.39 43.68
#